data_AF-A0A9E5QEQ5-F1
#
_entry.id   AF-A0A9E5QEQ5-F1
#
_cell.length_a   1.000
_cell.length_b   1.000
_cell.length_c   1.000
_cell.angle_alpha   90.00
_cell.angle_beta   90.00
_cell.angle_gamma   90.00
#
_symmetry.space_group_name_H-M   'P 1'
#
loop_
_entity.id
_entity.type
_entity.pdbx_description
1 polymer ?
#
loop_
_entity_poly.entity_id
_entity_poly.type
_entity_poly.pdbx_seq_one_letter_code
_entity_poly.pdbx_strand_id
1 'polypeptide(L)' 'EQINQEVQAGKDVKNVYEALALADIRTACDMFADLFEETNGGDGFVSLEVSPDLAGDTAKT' A
#
# COMPACT_ATOMS: atom_id res chain seq x y z
N GLU A 1 3.17 8.90 15.05
CA GLU A 1 3.62 10.23 14.55
C GLU A 1 3.04 10.55 13.17
N GLN A 2 3.16 9.65 12.19
CA GLN A 2 2.66 9.86 10.82
C GLN A 2 1.15 10.14 10.73
N ILE A 3 0.30 9.41 11.46
CA ILE A 3 -1.15 9.71 11.55
C ILE A 3 -1.41 11.17 11.95
N ASN A 4 -0.70 11.66 12.97
CA ASN A 4 -0.90 13.04 13.46
C ASN A 4 -0.45 14.07 12.42
N GLN A 5 0.64 13.81 11.69
CA GLN A 5 1.11 14.68 10.61
C GLN A 5 0.07 14.78 9.49
N GLU A 6 -0.50 13.65 9.09
CA GLU A 6 -1.48 13.60 8.00
C GLU A 6 -2.82 14.24 8.38
N VAL A 7 -3.25 14.07 9.64
CA VAL A 7 -4.41 14.77 10.19
C VAL A 7 -4.16 16.28 10.27
N GLN A 8 -2.97 16.71 10.70
CA GLN A 8 -2.60 18.13 10.73
C GLN A 8 -2.50 18.74 9.32
N ALA A 9 -2.17 17.94 8.31
CA ALA A 9 -2.22 18.34 6.90
C ALA A 9 -3.65 18.46 6.34
N GLY A 10 -4.68 18.18 7.14
CA GLY A 10 -6.08 18.33 6.77
C GLY A 10 -6.61 17.22 5.85
N LYS A 11 -5.92 16.08 5.76
CA LYS A 11 -6.38 14.94 4.96
C LYS A 11 -7.60 14.28 5.61
N ASP A 12 -8.51 13.79 4.77
CA ASP A 12 -9.59 12.93 5.24
C ASP A 12 -9.06 11.54 5.65
N VAL A 13 -9.91 10.77 6.34
CA VAL A 13 -9.55 9.45 6.89
C VAL A 13 -9.04 8.49 5.81
N LYS A 14 -9.63 8.51 4.61
CA LYS A 14 -9.25 7.61 3.51
C LYS A 14 -7.84 7.93 3.01
N ASN A 15 -7.55 9.22 2.82
CA ASN A 15 -6.24 9.69 2.38
C ASN A 15 -5.15 9.46 3.45
N VAL A 16 -5.49 9.59 4.74
CA VAL A 16 -4.57 9.22 5.83
C VAL A 16 -4.26 7.73 5.79
N TYR A 17 -5.28 6.88 5.65
CA TYR A 17 -5.10 5.43 5.54
C TYR A 17 -4.23 5.05 4.34
N GLU A 18 -4.53 5.58 3.15
CA GLU A 18 -3.78 5.28 1.93
C GLU A 18 -2.31 5.72 2.04
N ALA A 19 -2.04 6.88 2.65
CA ALA A 19 -0.67 7.35 2.86
C ALA A 19 0.15 6.41 3.75
N LEU A 20 -0.47 5.86 4.81
CA LEU A 20 0.17 4.90 5.71
C LEU A 20 0.39 3.56 5.00
N ALA A 21 -0.67 3.00 4.39
CA ALA A 21 -0.59 1.72 3.69
C ALA A 21 0.45 1.75 2.56
N LEU A 22 0.51 2.83 1.77
CA LEU A 22 1.51 2.97 0.71
C LEU A 22 2.94 3.08 1.24
N ALA A 23 3.15 3.75 2.39
CA ALA A 23 4.46 3.83 3.00
C ALA A 23 4.94 2.45 3.50
N ASP A 24 4.04 1.70 4.13
CA ASP A 24 4.34 0.36 4.65
C ASP A 24 4.60 -0.64 3.51
N ILE A 25 3.77 -0.62 2.46
CA ILE A 25 3.93 -1.49 1.29
C ILE A 25 5.25 -1.22 0.58
N ARG A 26 5.64 0.06 0.39
CA ARG A 26 6.95 0.39 -0.21
C ARG A 26 8.11 -0.14 0.62
N THR A 27 8.06 0.06 1.93
CA THR A 27 9.08 -0.44 2.84
C THR A 27 9.17 -1.97 2.77
N ALA A 28 8.04 -2.67 2.75
CA ALA A 28 8.01 -4.11 2.59
C ALA A 28 8.55 -4.55 1.22
N CYS A 29 8.21 -3.85 0.13
CA CYS A 29 8.78 -4.14 -1.20
C CYS A 29 10.31 -4.02 -1.18
N ASP A 30 10.85 -2.97 -0.56
CA ASP A 30 12.30 -2.78 -0.43
C ASP A 30 12.94 -3.93 0.38
N MET A 31 12.26 -4.42 1.42
CA MET A 31 12.74 -5.56 2.23
C MET A 31 12.71 -6.90 1.48
N PHE A 32 11.78 -7.08 0.54
CA PHE A 32 11.63 -8.32 -0.24
C PHE A 32 12.28 -8.26 -1.63
N ALA A 33 12.90 -7.13 -1.99
CA ALA A 33 13.51 -6.91 -3.30
C ALA A 33 14.55 -7.98 -3.66
N ASP A 34 15.45 -8.32 -2.72
CA ASP A 34 16.48 -9.34 -2.95
C ASP A 34 15.86 -10.71 -3.23
N LEU A 35 14.82 -11.10 -2.50
CA LEU A 35 14.12 -12.38 -2.73
C LEU A 35 13.42 -12.40 -4.09
N PHE A 36 12.83 -11.28 -4.48
CA PHE A 36 12.22 -11.12 -5.80
C PHE A 36 13.25 -11.28 -6.92
N GLU A 37 14.44 -10.70 -6.76
CA GLU A 37 15.55 -10.85 -7.72
C GLU A 37 16.12 -12.27 -7.74
N GLU A 38 16.41 -12.87 -6.59
CA GLU A 38 16.98 -14.22 -6.44
C GLU A 38 16.08 -15.30 -7.03
N THR A 39 14.76 -15.13 -6.89
CA THR A 39 13.75 -16.06 -7.42
C THR A 39 13.35 -15.76 -8.86
N ASN A 40 13.96 -14.76 -9.50
CA ASN A 40 13.60 -14.29 -10.84
C ASN A 40 12.09 -13.99 -10.95
N GLY A 41 11.55 -13.30 -9.95
CA GLY A 41 10.14 -12.93 -9.85
C GLY A 41 9.19 -14.07 -9.47
N GLY A 42 9.71 -15.15 -8.87
CA GLY A 42 8.91 -16.27 -8.38
C GLY A 42 8.31 -16.05 -6.99
N ASP A 43 8.94 -15.20 -6.17
CA ASP A 43 8.53 -14.84 -4.81
C ASP A 43 8.91 -13.36 -4.51
N GLY A 44 8.72 -12.87 -3.29
CA GLY A 44 9.11 -11.52 -2.86
C GLY A 44 8.08 -10.43 -3.21
N PHE A 45 6.85 -10.82 -3.55
CA PHE A 45 5.76 -9.87 -3.79
C PHE A 45 5.15 -9.35 -2.49
N VAL A 46 4.66 -8.11 -2.55
CA VAL A 46 3.85 -7.50 -1.50
C VAL A 46 2.54 -7.03 -2.12
N SER A 47 1.41 -7.54 -1.61
CA SER A 47 0.08 -7.24 -2.13
C SER A 47 -0.55 -6.03 -1.44
N LEU A 48 -1.17 -5.17 -2.23
CA LEU A 48 -2.03 -4.07 -1.76
C LEU A 48 -3.40 -4.23 -2.41
N GLU A 49 -4.43 -4.33 -1.57
CA GLU A 49 -5.82 -4.47 -2.03
C GLU A 49 -6.44 -3.10 -2.35
N VAL A 50 -7.36 -3.09 -3.32
CA VAL A 50 -8.23 -1.94 -3.59
C VAL A 50 -9.34 -1.81 -2.54
N SER A 51 -10.07 -0.68 -2.54
CA SER A 51 -11.16 -0.50 -1.59
C SER A 51 -12.26 -1.56 -1.75
N PRO A 52 -12.76 -2.17 -0.66
CA PRO A 52 -13.84 -3.15 -0.72
C PRO A 52 -15.14 -2.59 -1.31
N ASP A 53 -15.35 -1.27 -1.25
CA ASP A 53 -16.51 -0.60 -1.85
C ASP A 53 -16.55 -0.76 -3.38
N LEU A 54 -15.41 -1.11 -3.99
CA LEU A 54 -15.27 -1.27 -5.43
C LEU A 54 -15.57 -2.69 -5.91
N ALA A 55 -15.74 -3.67 -5.01
CA ALA A 55 -15.84 -5.09 -5.36
C ALA A 55 -16.94 -5.45 -6.38
N GLY A 56 -17.98 -4.61 -6.52
CA GLY A 56 -19.06 -4.77 -7.51
C GLY A 56 -18.88 -3.94 -8.81
N ASP A 57 -17.81 -3.17 -8.94
CA ASP A 57 -17.54 -2.27 -10.06
C ASP A 57 -16.24 -2.68 -10.77
N THR A 58 -16.37 -3.51 -11.82
CA THR A 58 -15.23 -4.01 -12.61
C THR A 58 -14.42 -2.89 -13.27
N ALA A 59 -15.01 -1.73 -13.55
CA ALA A 59 -14.27 -0.64 -14.18
C ALA A 59 -13.42 0.14 -13.18
N LYS A 60 -13.68 0.00 -11.87
CA LYS A 60 -12.98 0.70 -10.80
C LYS A 60 -12.17 -0.21 -9.86
N THR A 61 -12.38 -1.52 -9.92
CA THR A 61 -11.51 -2.54 -9.30
C THR A 61 -10.31 -2.78 -10.19
#